data_AF-H8GG61-F1
#
_entry.id   AF-H8GG61-F1
#
_cell.length_a   1.000
_cell.length_b   1.000
_cell.length_c   1.000
_cell.angle_alpha   90.00
_cell.angle_beta   90.00
_cell.angle_gamma   90.00
#
_symmetry.space_group_name_H-M   'P 1'
#
loop_
_entity.id
_entity.type
_entity.pdbx_description
1 polymer ?
#
loop_
_entity_poly.entity_id
_entity_poly.type
_entity_poly.pdbx_seq_one_letter_code
_entity_poly.pdbx_strand_id
1 'polypeptide(L)'
;MKKTLFSTIAIAALTSGCASIIHGATDEVKVGSYPDRVDFTVKNEDGEIVMRGVTPQTISLKRGNGYFDGENYNVEFDRQGYVSQSTSIESGLSWMYPGNLIFGGLVGLLIVDPITGAMWDLDDQVSVTLTPKSASLPK
;
A
#
# COMPACT_ATOMS: atom_id res chain seq x y z
N MET A 1 50.97 -1.97 -28.90
CA MET A 1 50.48 -3.26 -28.39
C MET A 1 49.78 -3.02 -27.06
N LYS A 2 48.47 -3.36 -26.98
CA LYS A 2 47.71 -3.70 -25.76
C LYS A 2 47.43 -2.55 -24.77
N LYS A 3 46.25 -2.36 -24.18
CA LYS A 3 44.87 -2.86 -24.30
C LYS A 3 44.02 -1.80 -23.56
N THR A 4 42.86 -1.50 -24.12
CA THR A 4 41.72 -0.77 -23.53
C THR A 4 41.39 -1.17 -22.10
N LEU A 5 40.98 -0.20 -21.27
CA LEU A 5 39.92 -0.36 -20.26
C LEU A 5 39.53 1.01 -19.67
N PHE A 6 38.80 1.80 -20.47
CA PHE A 6 37.83 2.75 -19.94
C PHE A 6 36.57 1.96 -19.61
N SER A 7 36.35 1.60 -18.35
CA SER A 7 35.02 1.27 -17.84
C SER A 7 35.07 1.13 -16.32
N THR A 8 34.74 2.22 -15.62
CA THR A 8 33.97 2.11 -14.38
C THR A 8 32.98 3.25 -14.41
N ILE A 9 31.92 3.05 -15.20
CA ILE A 9 30.73 3.89 -15.17
C ILE A 9 30.19 3.85 -13.75
N ALA A 10 30.07 5.04 -13.17
CA ALA A 10 29.40 5.31 -11.93
C ALA A 10 27.95 4.78 -12.00
N ILE A 11 27.70 3.63 -11.40
CA ILE A 11 26.36 3.23 -10.96
C ILE A 11 26.24 3.70 -9.50
N ALA A 12 25.98 4.99 -9.36
CA ALA A 12 25.33 5.56 -8.17
C ALA A 12 23.93 6.04 -8.58
N ALA A 13 23.28 5.26 -9.44
CA ALA A 13 21.90 5.50 -9.84
C ALA A 13 20.97 5.01 -8.71
N LEU A 14 20.29 5.98 -8.10
CA LEU A 14 18.93 5.82 -7.61
C LEU A 14 18.77 4.91 -6.38
N THR A 15 19.42 5.24 -5.27
CA THR A 15 19.00 4.78 -3.94
C THR A 15 17.84 5.61 -3.37
N SER A 16 16.94 6.09 -4.23
CA SER A 16 15.58 6.46 -3.81
C SER A 16 14.66 5.23 -3.83
N GLY A 17 15.20 4.06 -3.48
CA GLY A 17 14.42 2.97 -2.92
C GLY A 17 14.39 3.20 -1.43
N CYS A 18 13.23 3.54 -0.87
CA CYS A 18 13.03 3.63 0.57
C CYS A 18 13.66 2.39 1.21
N ALA A 19 14.60 2.60 2.14
CA ALA A 19 15.37 1.55 2.77
C ALA A 19 14.44 0.55 3.48
N SER A 20 14.11 -0.54 2.79
CA SER A 20 13.25 -1.62 3.24
C SER A 20 14.13 -2.76 3.76
N ILE A 21 14.81 -2.52 4.89
CA ILE A 21 15.58 -3.58 5.57
C ILE A 21 14.84 -4.05 6.84
N ILE A 22 13.73 -3.38 7.22
CA ILE A 22 12.80 -3.78 8.29
C ILE A 22 11.32 -3.57 7.84
N HIS A 23 11.01 -3.83 6.58
CA HIS A 23 9.74 -3.45 5.94
C HIS A 23 8.88 -4.66 5.54
N GLY A 24 9.15 -5.85 6.08
CA GLY A 24 8.57 -7.09 5.57
C GLY A 24 7.05 -7.22 5.74
N ALA A 25 6.44 -6.45 6.65
CA ALA A 25 5.05 -6.69 7.05
C ALA A 25 4.08 -5.52 6.78
N THR A 26 4.57 -4.30 6.48
CA THR A 26 3.71 -3.11 6.39
C THR A 26 4.04 -2.20 5.22
N ASP A 27 3.04 -1.55 4.65
CA ASP A 27 3.15 -0.49 3.64
C ASP A 27 2.64 0.85 4.14
N GLU A 28 3.25 1.93 3.64
CA GLU A 28 2.73 3.29 3.79
C GLU A 28 1.74 3.60 2.66
N VAL A 29 0.47 3.79 3.01
CA VAL A 29 -0.60 4.11 2.06
C VAL A 29 -1.07 5.55 2.26
N LYS A 30 -1.13 6.33 1.19
CA LYS A 30 -1.65 7.71 1.21
C LYS A 30 -3.16 7.71 1.01
N VAL A 31 -3.90 8.16 2.02
CA VAL A 31 -5.36 8.31 1.98
C VAL A 31 -5.72 9.76 1.70
N GLY A 32 -6.33 10.01 0.55
CA GLY A 32 -6.77 11.33 0.09
C GLY A 32 -8.27 11.41 -0.15
N SER A 33 -8.78 12.64 -0.26
CA SER A 33 -10.14 12.87 -0.73
C SER A 33 -10.29 14.27 -1.32
N TYR A 34 -11.31 14.47 -2.15
CA TYR A 34 -11.79 15.79 -2.52
C TYR A 34 -13.27 15.95 -2.13
N PRO A 35 -13.66 16.97 -1.35
CA PRO A 35 -12.80 17.95 -0.66
C PRO A 35 -11.90 17.33 0.42
N ASP A 36 -10.84 18.05 0.82
CA ASP A 36 -9.96 17.68 1.94
C ASP A 36 -10.69 17.75 3.30
N ARG A 37 -10.06 17.17 4.33
CA ARG A 37 -10.57 17.09 5.71
C ARG A 37 -11.88 16.31 5.82
N VAL A 38 -11.85 15.09 5.31
CA VAL A 38 -12.92 14.10 5.40
C VAL A 38 -12.50 13.03 6.39
N ASP A 39 -13.42 12.63 7.27
CA ASP A 39 -13.16 11.53 8.20
C ASP A 39 -13.15 10.22 7.43
N PHE A 40 -12.16 9.37 7.72
CA PHE A 40 -12.10 8.03 7.14
C PHE A 40 -11.91 6.95 8.20
N THR A 41 -12.43 5.76 7.91
CA THR A 41 -12.27 4.54 8.70
C THR A 41 -11.74 3.44 7.81
N VAL A 42 -10.69 2.75 8.26
CA VAL A 42 -10.12 1.59 7.57
C VAL A 42 -10.49 0.33 8.32
N LYS A 43 -11.06 -0.63 7.60
CA LYS A 43 -11.35 -1.99 8.08
C LYS A 43 -10.50 -3.00 7.34
N ASN A 44 -9.99 -4.00 8.04
CA ASN A 44 -9.36 -5.17 7.40
C ASN A 44 -10.42 -6.12 6.83
N GLU A 45 -9.98 -7.20 6.19
CA GLU A 45 -10.90 -8.17 5.58
C GLU A 45 -11.75 -8.95 6.59
N ASP A 46 -11.28 -9.08 7.84
CA ASP A 46 -12.05 -9.61 8.97
C ASP A 46 -13.15 -8.64 9.46
N GLY A 47 -13.22 -7.43 8.90
CA GLY A 47 -14.18 -6.39 9.26
C GLY A 47 -13.83 -5.61 10.53
N GLU A 48 -12.64 -5.83 11.09
CA GLU A 48 -12.11 -5.11 12.25
C GLU A 48 -11.64 -3.72 11.85
N ILE A 49 -11.95 -2.73 12.68
CA ILE A 49 -11.47 -1.35 12.47
C ILE A 49 -10.02 -1.27 12.91
N VAL A 50 -9.11 -1.20 11.93
CA VAL A 50 -7.67 -1.11 12.16
C VAL A 50 -7.18 0.33 12.25
N MET A 51 -7.90 1.29 11.65
CA MET A 51 -7.53 2.70 11.71
C MET A 51 -8.72 3.66 11.52
N ARG A 52 -8.58 4.87 12.07
CA ARG A 52 -9.39 6.05 11.76
C ARG A 52 -8.50 7.27 11.59
N GLY A 53 -8.92 8.21 10.75
CA GLY A 53 -8.15 9.42 10.49
C GLY A 53 -8.93 10.48 9.73
N VAL A 54 -8.22 11.51 9.28
CA VAL A 54 -8.78 12.63 8.51
C VAL A 54 -7.88 12.93 7.31
N THR A 55 -8.46 13.04 6.12
CA THR A 55 -7.70 13.27 4.88
C THR A 55 -7.10 14.68 4.76
N PRO A 56 -5.97 14.85 4.05
CA PRO A 56 -5.07 13.80 3.56
C PRO A 56 -4.17 13.25 4.68
N GLN A 57 -3.97 11.94 4.73
CA GLN A 57 -3.11 11.29 5.73
C GLN A 57 -2.40 10.06 5.14
N THR A 58 -1.11 9.90 5.46
CA THR A 58 -0.38 8.64 5.21
C THR A 58 -0.52 7.72 6.41
N ILE A 59 -0.84 6.46 6.15
CA ILE A 59 -1.11 5.44 7.17
C ILE A 59 -0.23 4.22 6.93
N SER A 60 0.13 3.50 7.99
CA SER A 60 0.89 2.25 7.89
C SER A 60 -0.07 1.07 8.05
N LEU A 61 -0.15 0.21 7.03
CA LEU A 61 -1.05 -0.95 6.96
C LEU A 61 -0.25 -2.23 6.79
N LYS A 62 -0.72 -3.34 7.36
CA LYS A 62 -0.10 -4.66 7.18
C LYS A 62 -0.37 -5.18 5.77
N ARG A 63 0.60 -5.89 5.18
CA ARG A 63 0.50 -6.39 3.79
C ARG A 63 -0.10 -7.79 3.69
N GLY A 64 -0.01 -8.59 4.75
CA GLY A 64 -0.45 -9.98 4.76
C GLY A 64 -1.32 -10.32 5.96
N ASN A 65 -2.27 -11.24 5.75
CA ASN A 65 -3.15 -11.80 6.78
C ASN A 65 -2.83 -13.29 7.08
N GLY A 66 -1.75 -13.83 6.51
CA GLY A 66 -1.38 -15.22 6.76
C GLY A 66 -0.37 -15.78 5.77
N TYR A 67 -0.25 -17.11 5.78
CA TYR A 67 0.67 -17.84 4.91
C TYR A 67 0.15 -17.85 3.47
N PHE A 68 0.87 -17.17 2.56
CA PHE A 68 0.41 -16.91 1.18
C PHE A 68 -0.93 -16.17 1.13
N ASP A 69 -1.20 -15.32 2.11
CA ASP A 69 -2.44 -14.56 2.17
C ASP A 69 -2.17 -13.07 2.31
N GLY A 70 -2.66 -12.30 1.34
CA GLY A 70 -2.50 -10.85 1.27
C GLY A 70 -3.66 -10.18 1.98
N GLU A 71 -3.39 -9.10 2.71
CA GLU A 71 -4.43 -8.39 3.47
C GLU A 71 -5.08 -7.32 2.60
N ASN A 72 -6.42 -7.27 2.60
CA ASN A 72 -7.18 -6.26 1.86
C ASN A 72 -7.94 -5.36 2.82
N TYR A 73 -8.05 -4.08 2.47
CA TYR A 73 -8.72 -3.11 3.32
C TYR A 73 -9.90 -2.44 2.63
N ASN A 74 -10.93 -2.13 3.42
CA ASN A 74 -11.99 -1.23 3.02
C ASN A 74 -11.81 0.12 3.72
N VAL A 75 -11.78 1.19 2.93
CA VAL A 75 -11.70 2.57 3.42
C VAL A 75 -13.04 3.24 3.20
N GLU A 76 -13.70 3.57 4.30
CA GLU A 76 -14.97 4.29 4.34
C GLU A 76 -14.72 5.76 4.64
N PHE A 77 -15.28 6.65 3.83
CA PHE A 77 -15.21 8.10 3.96
C PHE A 77 -16.57 8.65 4.34
N ASP A 78 -16.60 9.47 5.40
CA ASP A 78 -17.80 10.16 5.83
C ASP A 78 -17.52 11.65 6.08
N ARG A 79 -18.47 12.47 5.65
CA ARG A 79 -18.51 13.90 5.97
C ARG A 79 -19.94 14.38 5.97
N GLN A 80 -20.28 15.20 6.96
CA GLN A 80 -21.58 15.86 7.03
C GLN A 80 -21.87 16.65 5.75
N GLY A 81 -23.07 16.45 5.18
CA GLY A 81 -23.50 17.09 3.93
C GLY A 81 -23.02 16.41 2.66
N TYR A 82 -22.26 15.30 2.75
CA TYR A 82 -21.81 14.51 1.62
C TYR A 82 -22.34 13.07 1.68
N VAL A 83 -22.41 12.43 0.53
CA VAL A 83 -22.72 11.00 0.40
C VAL A 83 -21.49 10.22 0.86
N SER A 84 -21.67 9.31 1.82
CA SER A 84 -20.59 8.44 2.28
C SER A 84 -20.11 7.56 1.13
N GLN A 85 -18.79 7.41 1.00
CA GLN A 85 -18.17 6.64 -0.08
C GLN A 85 -17.21 5.61 0.51
N SER A 86 -17.02 4.50 -0.19
CA SER A 86 -16.07 3.47 0.20
C SER A 86 -15.24 3.02 -0.99
N THR A 87 -14.02 2.60 -0.73
CA THR A 87 -13.08 2.07 -1.73
C THR A 87 -12.21 1.00 -1.09
N SER A 88 -11.68 0.07 -1.89
CA SER A 88 -10.73 -0.93 -1.44
C SER A 88 -9.28 -0.44 -1.58
N ILE A 89 -8.42 -0.97 -0.71
CA ILE A 89 -6.96 -1.06 -0.92
C ILE A 89 -6.70 -2.55 -1.08
N GLU A 90 -6.22 -2.96 -2.25
CA GLU A 90 -6.02 -4.38 -2.55
C GLU A 90 -4.55 -4.75 -2.39
N SER A 91 -4.32 -5.99 -1.95
CA SER A 91 -2.99 -6.59 -1.93
C SER A 91 -2.67 -7.23 -3.28
N GLY A 92 -1.46 -7.00 -3.77
CA GLY A 92 -0.93 -7.57 -4.99
C GLY A 92 0.43 -8.22 -4.77
N LEU A 93 0.82 -9.13 -5.67
CA LEU A 93 2.16 -9.70 -5.62
C LEU A 93 3.21 -8.62 -5.85
N SER A 94 4.15 -8.52 -4.91
CA SER A 94 5.27 -7.60 -5.00
C SER A 94 6.12 -7.90 -6.22
N TRP A 95 6.53 -6.85 -6.94
CA TRP A 95 7.50 -6.99 -8.03
C TRP A 95 8.85 -7.56 -7.55
N MET A 96 9.17 -7.39 -6.27
CA MET A 96 10.40 -7.91 -5.67
C MET A 96 10.32 -9.40 -5.32
N TYR A 97 9.12 -9.99 -5.26
CA TYR A 97 8.90 -11.41 -4.95
C TYR A 97 9.70 -12.38 -5.85
N PRO A 98 9.69 -12.28 -7.19
CA PRO A 98 10.57 -13.10 -8.03
C PRO A 98 12.07 -12.82 -7.81
N GLY A 99 12.44 -11.61 -7.36
CA GLY A 99 13.81 -11.25 -7.02
C GLY A 99 14.36 -11.98 -5.79
N ASN A 100 13.49 -12.34 -4.84
CA ASN A 100 13.87 -13.10 -3.64
C ASN A 100 14.37 -14.52 -3.97
N LEU A 101 14.05 -15.05 -5.15
CA LEU A 101 14.62 -16.31 -5.64
C LEU A 101 16.15 -16.23 -5.83
N ILE A 102 16.66 -15.06 -6.22
CA ILE A 102 18.10 -14.86 -6.50
C ILE A 102 18.90 -14.78 -5.20
N PHE A 103 18.34 -14.18 -4.14
CA PHE A 103 19.03 -13.92 -2.88
C PHE A 103 18.71 -14.94 -1.77
N GLY A 104 17.49 -15.46 -1.72
CA GLY A 104 17.00 -16.40 -0.70
C GLY A 104 16.70 -17.82 -1.21
N GLY A 105 16.77 -18.04 -2.53
CA GLY A 105 16.44 -19.33 -3.15
C GLY A 105 14.98 -19.74 -2.93
N LEU A 106 14.68 -21.03 -3.17
CA LEU A 106 13.32 -21.57 -3.00
C LEU A 106 12.83 -21.49 -1.54
N VAL A 107 13.74 -21.50 -0.56
CA VAL A 107 13.38 -21.38 0.86
C VAL A 107 12.91 -19.97 1.20
N GLY A 108 13.57 -18.94 0.67
CA GLY A 108 13.11 -17.56 0.79
C GLY A 108 11.70 -17.40 0.24
N LEU A 109 11.49 -17.84 -1.01
CA LEU A 109 10.23 -17.70 -1.73
C LEU A 109 9.07 -18.50 -1.13
N LEU A 110 9.31 -19.75 -0.70
CA LEU A 110 8.24 -20.67 -0.26
C LEU A 110 8.04 -20.71 1.25
N ILE A 111 8.95 -20.20 2.07
CA ILE A 111 8.86 -20.31 3.53
C ILE A 111 8.95 -18.93 4.18
N VAL A 112 9.96 -18.13 3.85
CA VAL A 112 10.19 -16.85 4.54
C VAL A 112 9.23 -15.77 4.07
N ASP A 113 9.11 -15.56 2.76
CA ASP A 113 8.26 -14.53 2.16
C ASP A 113 6.76 -14.71 2.47
N PRO A 114 6.20 -15.93 2.43
CA PRO A 114 4.80 -16.13 2.77
C PRO A 114 4.49 -15.94 4.25
N ILE A 115 5.44 -16.26 5.14
CA ILE A 115 5.26 -16.08 6.58
C ILE A 115 5.36 -14.60 6.96
N THR A 116 6.29 -13.88 6.32
CA THR A 116 6.54 -12.47 6.64
C THR A 116 5.55 -11.51 5.97
N GLY A 117 4.88 -11.95 4.90
CA GLY A 117 4.04 -11.10 4.06
C GLY A 117 4.85 -10.29 3.03
N ALA A 118 6.16 -10.52 2.94
CA ALA A 118 7.05 -9.77 2.04
C ALA A 118 6.81 -10.05 0.54
N MET A 119 5.98 -11.05 0.22
CA MET A 119 5.53 -11.30 -1.15
C MET A 119 4.42 -10.36 -1.61
N TRP A 120 3.78 -9.63 -0.68
CA TRP A 120 2.65 -8.74 -0.97
C TRP A 120 3.11 -7.29 -0.92
N ASP A 121 2.49 -6.45 -1.75
CA ASP A 121 2.51 -5.00 -1.67
C ASP A 121 1.04 -4.50 -1.72
N LEU A 122 0.77 -3.39 -1.04
CA LEU A 122 -0.51 -2.67 -1.12
C LEU A 122 -0.43 -1.53 -2.14
N ASP A 123 -1.59 -1.08 -2.64
CA ASP A 123 -1.68 0.19 -3.37
C ASP A 123 -1.13 1.35 -2.51
N ASP A 124 -0.22 2.13 -3.08
CA ASP A 124 0.51 3.20 -2.38
C ASP A 124 -0.35 4.44 -2.10
N GLN A 125 -1.48 4.57 -2.79
CA GLN A 125 -2.42 5.66 -2.62
C GLN A 125 -3.87 5.27 -2.92
N VAL A 126 -4.78 5.88 -2.18
CA VAL A 126 -6.22 5.80 -2.42
C VAL A 126 -6.84 7.18 -2.26
N SER A 127 -7.71 7.57 -3.19
CA SER A 127 -8.37 8.87 -3.16
C SER A 127 -9.77 8.81 -3.74
N VAL A 128 -10.72 9.47 -3.07
CA VAL A 128 -12.13 9.54 -3.49
C VAL A 128 -12.60 10.98 -3.68
N THR A 129 -13.61 11.18 -4.52
CA THR A 129 -14.28 12.48 -4.70
C THR A 129 -15.70 12.39 -4.16
N LEU A 130 -15.95 13.05 -3.01
CA LEU A 130 -17.24 12.99 -2.33
C LEU A 130 -18.27 13.84 -3.07
N THR A 131 -19.45 13.27 -3.24
CA THR A 131 -20.59 13.96 -3.84
C THR A 131 -21.43 14.62 -2.74
N PRO A 132 -21.77 15.92 -2.84
CA PRO A 132 -22.69 16.56 -1.91
C PRO A 132 -24.04 15.84 -1.89
N LYS A 133 -24.62 15.66 -0.70
CA LYS A 133 -26.02 15.25 -0.56
C LYS A 133 -26.86 16.43 -1.04
N SER A 134 -27.39 16.37 -2.28
CA SER A 134 -28.34 17.37 -2.75
C SER A 134 -29.49 17.48 -1.76
N ALA A 135 -29.75 18.68 -1.23
CA ALA A 135 -30.97 18.95 -0.52
C ALA A 135 -32.12 18.75 -1.52
N SER A 136 -32.86 17.66 -1.40
CA SER A 136 -34.10 17.48 -2.14
C SER A 136 -34.98 18.69 -1.85
N LEU A 137 -35.25 19.53 -2.86
CA LEU A 137 -36.17 20.66 -2.74
C LEU A 137 -37.52 20.12 -2.23
N PRO A 138 -38.10 20.69 -1.15
CA PRO A 138 -39.49 20.42 -0.82
C PRO A 138 -40.37 20.92 -1.98
N LYS A 139 -41.26 20.05 -2.43
CA LYS A 139 -42.27 20.32 -3.46
C LYS A 139 -43.37 21.23 -2.92
#